data_AF-A0A3M4LTF6-F1
#
_entry.id   AF-A0A3M4LTF6-F1
#
_cell.length_a   1.000
_cell.length_b   1.000
_cell.length_c   1.000
_cell.angle_alpha   90.00
_cell.angle_beta   90.00
_cell.angle_gamma   90.00
#
_symmetry.space_group_name_H-M   'P 1'
#
loop_
_entity.id
_entity.type
_entity.pdbx_description
1 polymer ?
#
loop_
_entity_poly.entity_id
_entity_poly.type
_entity_poly.pdbx_seq_one_letter_code
_entity_poly.pdbx_strand_id
1 'polypeptide(L)' 'MTDPFEKATSTAPATLGEGCLSRYDPNALTPENGADFDGAAALWRELQQSEMPAERLVEKGAEGEG' A
#
# COMPACT_ATOMS: atom_id res chain seq x y z
N MET A 1 20.38 -12.84 10.05
CA MET A 1 19.06 -12.53 10.63
C MET A 1 19.34 -11.63 11.83
N THR A 2 18.94 -10.36 11.79
CA THR A 2 19.11 -9.43 12.92
C THR A 2 18.24 -9.89 14.11
N ASP A 3 18.66 -9.55 15.33
CA ASP A 3 17.96 -9.87 16.57
C ASP A 3 16.49 -9.37 16.52
N PRO A 4 15.48 -10.25 16.74
CA PRO A 4 14.07 -9.86 16.70
C PRO A 4 13.69 -8.82 17.77
N PHE A 5 14.45 -8.68 18.85
CA PHE A 5 14.23 -7.64 19.85
C PHE A 5 14.65 -6.24 19.39
N GLU A 6 15.51 -6.12 18.37
CA GLU A 6 15.82 -4.83 17.74
C GLU A 6 14.61 -4.24 17.00
N LYS A 7 13.66 -5.08 16.55
CA LYS A 7 12.36 -4.63 16.03
C LYS A 7 11.37 -4.24 17.14
N ALA A 8 11.63 -4.66 18.39
CA ALA A 8 10.76 -4.40 19.55
C ALA A 8 10.94 -2.99 20.15
N THR A 9 11.94 -2.24 19.69
CA THR A 9 12.16 -0.81 20.01
C THR A 9 11.75 0.10 18.85
N SER A 10 10.68 -0.26 18.12
CA SER A 10 10.12 0.60 17.09
C SER A 10 9.68 1.93 17.70
N THR A 11 10.47 2.97 17.44
CA THR A 11 10.21 4.32 17.94
C THR A 11 9.46 5.09 16.87
N ALA A 12 8.34 5.71 17.27
CA ALA A 12 7.57 6.49 16.34
C ALA A 12 8.39 7.69 15.80
N PRO A 13 8.27 8.04 14.51
CA PRO A 13 8.86 9.25 13.96
C PRO A 13 8.40 10.50 14.71
N ALA A 14 9.19 11.58 14.60
CA ALA A 14 8.83 12.87 15.20
C ALA A 14 7.46 13.36 14.69
N THR A 15 6.72 14.07 15.53
CA THR A 15 5.45 14.71 15.18
C THR A 15 5.55 16.23 15.17
N LEU A 16 4.73 16.86 14.33
CA LEU A 16 4.55 18.31 14.20
C LEU A 16 3.12 18.67 14.62
N GLY A 17 2.95 19.86 15.21
CA GLY A 17 1.65 20.32 15.71
C GLY A 17 1.31 19.77 17.10
N GLU A 18 0.22 20.26 17.68
CA GLU A 18 -0.15 20.02 19.08
C GLU A 18 -1.58 19.50 19.24
N GLY A 19 -1.82 18.78 20.33
CA GLY A 19 -3.13 18.19 20.63
C GLY A 19 -3.66 17.31 19.50
N CYS A 20 -4.91 17.56 19.08
CA CYS A 20 -5.58 16.80 18.03
C CYS A 20 -5.06 17.08 16.60
N LEU A 21 -4.22 18.09 16.42
CA LEU A 21 -3.62 18.43 15.12
C LEU A 21 -2.21 17.84 14.95
N SER A 22 -1.74 17.01 15.89
CA SER A 22 -0.43 16.37 15.80
C SER A 22 -0.38 15.38 14.63
N ARG A 23 0.68 15.46 13.82
CA ARG A 23 0.93 14.59 12.64
C ARG A 23 2.40 14.23 12.56
N TYR A 24 2.74 13.07 11.99
CA TYR A 24 4.16 12.71 11.76
C TYR A 24 4.84 13.70 10.81
N ASP A 25 6.10 14.05 11.10
CA ASP A 25 6.95 14.86 10.23
C ASP A 25 7.31 14.06 8.99
N PRO A 26 6.87 14.48 7.78
CA PRO A 26 7.20 13.77 6.54
C PRO A 26 8.71 13.66 6.29
N ASN A 27 9.52 14.60 6.80
CA ASN A 27 10.98 14.56 6.65
C ASN A 27 11.65 13.55 7.59
N ALA A 28 10.95 13.12 8.65
CA ALA A 28 11.40 12.09 9.56
C ALA A 28 10.93 10.68 9.15
N LEU A 29 10.10 10.56 8.11
CA LEU A 29 9.66 9.28 7.58
C LEU A 29 10.74 8.67 6.69
N THR A 30 11.14 7.44 7.02
CA THR A 30 12.09 6.63 6.27
C THR A 30 11.37 5.45 5.60
N PRO A 31 12.00 4.77 4.62
CA PRO A 31 11.43 3.56 4.02
C PRO A 31 11.10 2.46 5.04
N GLU A 32 11.87 2.36 6.12
CA GLU A 32 11.64 1.38 7.20
C GLU A 32 10.37 1.66 8.00
N ASN A 33 9.82 2.88 7.94
CA ASN A 33 8.53 3.22 8.54
C ASN A 33 7.33 2.71 7.73
N GLY A 34 7.56 2.03 6.60
CA GLY A 34 6.49 1.46 5.78
C GLY A 34 5.75 2.50 4.92
N ALA A 35 6.43 3.59 4.55
CA ALA A 35 5.90 4.62 3.65
C ALA A 35 6.17 4.34 2.16
N ASP A 36 6.88 3.25 1.86
CA ASP A 36 7.05 2.78 0.48
C ASP A 36 5.88 1.87 0.10
N PHE A 37 5.05 2.37 -0.81
CA PHE A 37 3.83 1.70 -1.26
C PHE A 37 4.02 0.92 -2.56
N ASP A 38 5.26 0.78 -3.08
CA ASP A 38 5.53 0.11 -4.36
C ASP A 38 5.08 -1.37 -4.35
N GLY A 39 5.27 -2.06 -3.20
CA GLY A 39 4.78 -3.42 -3.00
C GLY A 39 3.25 -3.53 -3.03
N ALA A 40 2.55 -2.54 -2.46
CA ALA A 40 1.09 -2.48 -2.51
C ALA A 40 0.58 -2.23 -3.94
N ALA A 41 1.26 -1.36 -4.70
CA ALA A 41 0.93 -1.10 -6.10
C ALA A 41 1.20 -2.32 -7.00
N ALA A 42 2.22 -3.13 -6.71
CA ALA A 42 2.49 -4.39 -7.41
C ALA A 42 1.40 -5.43 -7.12
N LEU A 43 1.07 -5.63 -5.85
CA LEU A 43 0.00 -6.55 -5.42
C LEU A 43 -1.35 -6.17 -6.03
N TRP A 44 -1.68 -4.88 -6.05
CA TRP A 44 -2.91 -4.41 -6.68
C TRP A 44 -3.00 -4.78 -8.16
N ARG A 45 -1.91 -4.59 -8.92
CA ARG A 45 -1.87 -4.99 -10.33
C ARG A 45 -2.07 -6.48 -10.52
N GLU A 46 -1.45 -7.30 -9.66
CA GLU A 46 -1.63 -8.76 -9.68
C GLU A 46 -3.08 -9.14 -9.39
N LEU A 47 -3.69 -8.57 -8.35
CA LEU A 47 -5.10 -8.82 -8.00
C LEU A 47 -6.04 -8.43 -9.14
N GLN A 48 -5.83 -7.29 -9.79
CA GLN A 48 -6.62 -6.88 -10.95
C GLN A 48 -6.43 -7.79 -12.18
N GLN A 49 -5.32 -8.51 -12.28
CA GLN A 49 -5.06 -9.49 -13.34
C GLN A 49 -5.62 -10.87 -13.00
N SER A 50 -5.58 -11.28 -11.72
CA SER A 50 -6.18 -12.53 -11.24
C SER A 50 -7.70 -12.45 -11.14
N GLU A 51 -8.22 -11.27 -10.78
CA GLU A 51 -9.63 -10.90 -10.78
C GLU A 51 -9.98 -10.18 -12.08
N MET A 52 -9.71 -10.83 -13.22
CA MET A 52 -10.56 -10.56 -14.40
C MET A 52 -12.00 -10.77 -13.93
N PRO A 53 -12.82 -9.71 -13.73
CA PRO A 53 -14.17 -9.91 -13.26
C PRO A 53 -14.88 -10.66 -14.38
N ALA A 54 -15.57 -11.75 -14.05
CA ALA A 54 -16.41 -12.47 -14.99
C ALA A 54 -17.41 -11.52 -15.69
N GLU A 55 -17.72 -10.37 -15.08
CA GLU A 55 -18.55 -9.32 -15.68
C GLU A 55 -17.97 -8.68 -16.95
N ARG A 56 -16.64 -8.52 -17.10
CA ARG A 56 -16.04 -7.88 -18.30
C ARG A 56 -15.87 -8.84 -19.49
N LEU A 57 -16.01 -10.15 -19.25
CA LEU A 57 -16.06 -11.17 -20.31
C LEU A 57 -17.48 -11.33 -20.87
N VAL A 58 -18.51 -10.91 -20.13
CA VAL A 58 -19.91 -10.87 -20.60
C VAL A 58 -20.11 -9.76 -21.64
N GLU A 59 -19.51 -8.59 -21.46
CA GLU A 59 -19.69 -7.47 -22.41
C GLU A 59 -18.91 -7.67 -23.73
N LYS A 60 -17.74 -8.32 -23.69
CA LYS A 60 -16.92 -8.54 -24.89
C LYS A 60 -17.43 -9.69 -25.80
N GLY A 61 -18.43 -10.45 -25.35
CA GLY A 61 -19.08 -11.50 -26.14
C GLY A 61 -20.31 -11.05 -26.94
N ALA A 62 -20.76 -9.80 -26.78
CA ALA A 62 -22.00 -9.29 -27.41
C ALA A 62 -21.77 -8.36 -28.62
N GLU A 63 -20.53 -7.94 -28.90
CA GLU A 63 -20.17 -7.12 -30.05
C GLU A 63 -19.37 -7.95 -31.06
N GLY A 64 -20.05 -8.86 -31.76
CA GLY A 64 -19.39 -9.75 -32.72
C GLY A 64 -20.32 -10.67 -33.52
N GLU A 65 -21.55 -10.25 -33.80
CA GLU A 65 -22.34 -10.81 -34.90
C GLU A 65 -22.84 -9.66 -35.78
N GLY A 66 -22.27 -9.57 -36.98
CA GLY A 66 -22.59 -8.64 -38.05
C GLY A 66 -21.89 -9.05 -39.32
#